data_AF-A0A497C916-F1
#
_entry.id   AF-A0A497C916-F1
#
_cell.length_a   1.000
_cell.length_b   1.000
_cell.length_c   1.000
_cell.angle_alpha   90.00
_cell.angle_beta   90.00
_cell.angle_gamma   90.00
#
_symmetry.space_group_name_H-M   'P 1'
#
loop_
_entity.id
_entity.type
_entity.pdbx_description
1 polymer ?
#
loop_
_entity_poly.entity_id
_entity_poly.type
_entity_poly.pdbx_seq_one_letter_code
_entity_poly.pdbx_strand_id
1 'polypeptide(L)'
;KHIAQEHSFVPDMWYKRIKPDILIFLDVSYAVAKQRQGTSGWQRSLYKKQVTRLRHAREHADLFFNTDDLTPKEILRNVLNYLESTE
;
A
#
# COMPACT_ATOMS: atom_id res chain seq x y z
N LYS A 1 8.39 -13.94 -10.08
CA LYS A 1 6.96 -13.79 -9.72
C LYS A 1 6.63 -12.30 -9.77
N HIS A 2 5.83 -11.86 -10.75
CA HIS A 2 5.37 -10.47 -10.81
C HIS A 2 4.48 -10.18 -9.59
N ILE A 3 4.69 -9.05 -8.93
CA ILE A 3 3.73 -8.56 -7.93
C ILE A 3 2.44 -8.29 -8.71
N ALA A 4 1.40 -9.08 -8.45
CA ALA A 4 0.10 -9.03 -9.13
C ALA A 4 -0.75 -7.83 -8.68
N GLN A 5 -0.12 -6.66 -8.50
CA GLN A 5 -0.83 -5.41 -8.34
C GLN A 5 -0.68 -4.61 -9.63
N GLU A 6 -1.37 -5.07 -10.67
CA GLU A 6 -1.67 -4.20 -11.79
C GLU A 6 -2.67 -3.15 -11.31
N HIS A 7 -2.16 -1.99 -10.90
CA HIS A 7 -3.01 -0.86 -10.52
C HIS A 7 -3.67 -0.30 -11.77
N SER A 8 -5.01 -0.35 -11.76
CA SER A 8 -5.87 0.31 -12.74
C SER A 8 -5.49 1.78 -12.89
N PHE A 9 -5.70 2.31 -14.09
CA PHE A 9 -5.57 3.74 -14.36
C PHE A 9 -6.73 4.55 -13.78
N VAL A 10 -7.80 3.88 -13.32
CA VAL A 10 -8.95 4.50 -12.67
C VAL A 10 -8.66 4.61 -11.16
N PRO A 11 -8.46 5.83 -10.60
CA PRO A 11 -7.95 6.00 -9.24
C PRO A 11 -8.89 5.47 -8.14
N ASP A 12 -10.20 5.49 -8.37
CA ASP A 12 -11.24 5.09 -7.42
C ASP A 12 -11.77 3.67 -7.66
N MET A 13 -11.09 2.87 -8.49
CA MET A 13 -11.53 1.52 -8.83
C MET A 13 -11.63 0.62 -7.58
N TRP A 14 -10.74 0.80 -6.61
CA TRP A 14 -10.76 0.07 -5.34
C TRP A 14 -12.11 0.22 -4.64
N TYR A 15 -12.66 1.43 -4.60
CA TYR A 15 -13.95 1.73 -4.00
C TYR A 15 -15.08 1.19 -4.87
N LYS A 16 -15.04 1.45 -6.18
CA LYS A 16 -16.13 1.05 -7.09
C LYS A 16 -16.29 -0.47 -7.24
N ARG A 17 -15.21 -1.23 -7.15
CA ARG A 17 -15.23 -2.70 -7.35
C ARG A 17 -15.49 -3.47 -6.07
N ILE A 18 -14.89 -3.04 -4.96
CA ILE A 18 -14.88 -3.82 -3.72
C ILE A 18 -15.77 -3.16 -2.66
N LYS A 19 -15.86 -1.83 -2.63
CA LYS A 19 -16.53 -1.04 -1.57
C LYS A 19 -16.16 -1.55 -0.17
N PRO A 20 -14.88 -1.50 0.21
CA PRO A 20 -14.44 -2.03 1.50
C PRO A 20 -15.04 -1.20 2.65
N ASP A 21 -15.39 -1.85 3.75
CA ASP A 21 -15.78 -1.18 4.99
C ASP A 21 -14.59 -0.43 5.62
N ILE A 22 -13.37 -0.95 5.42
CA ILE A 22 -12.12 -0.38 5.92
C ILE A 22 -11.03 -0.47 4.84
N LEU A 23 -10.37 0.65 4.55
CA LEU A 23 -9.23 0.75 3.64
C LEU A 23 -7.92 0.98 4.43
N ILE A 24 -7.03 -0.02 4.38
CA ILE A 24 -5.69 0.07 4.95
C ILE A 24 -4.66 0.28 3.84
N PHE A 25 -3.85 1.34 3.94
CA PHE A 25 -2.82 1.68 2.97
C PHE A 25 -1.41 1.46 3.55
N LEU A 26 -0.63 0.60 2.89
CA LEU A 26 0.77 0.33 3.23
C LEU A 26 1.68 1.02 2.23
N ASP A 27 2.39 2.06 2.69
CA ASP A 27 3.39 2.79 1.90
C ASP A 27 4.81 2.29 2.21
N VAL A 28 5.70 2.47 1.25
CA VAL A 28 7.11 2.12 1.38
C VAL A 28 7.94 3.04 0.50
N SER A 29 9.07 3.51 1.01
CA SER A 29 10.00 4.30 0.22
C SER A 29 10.64 3.46 -0.87
N TYR A 30 10.99 4.10 -1.99
CA TYR A 30 11.64 3.43 -3.11
C TYR A 30 12.92 2.68 -2.70
N ALA A 31 13.71 3.22 -1.76
CA ALA A 31 14.96 2.62 -1.33
C ALA A 31 14.71 1.29 -0.60
N VAL A 32 13.83 1.30 0.39
CA VAL A 32 13.46 0.11 1.17
C VAL A 32 12.73 -0.91 0.29
N ALA A 33 11.84 -0.46 -0.58
CA ALA A 33 11.10 -1.34 -1.47
C ALA A 33 12.04 -2.08 -2.44
N LYS A 34 13.06 -1.39 -2.98
CA LYS A 34 14.11 -1.99 -3.83
C LYS A 34 14.95 -3.01 -3.05
N GLN A 35 15.31 -2.70 -1.81
CA GLN A 35 16.03 -3.63 -0.93
C GLN A 35 15.23 -4.90 -0.68
N ARG A 36 13.93 -4.77 -0.36
CA ARG A 36 13.02 -5.90 -0.08
C ARG A 36 12.75 -6.77 -1.31
N GLN A 37 12.60 -6.17 -2.50
CA GLN A 37 12.28 -6.91 -3.72
C GLN A 37 13.48 -7.73 -4.26
N GLY A 38 14.70 -7.42 -3.83
CA GLY A 38 15.92 -8.16 -4.22
C GLY A 38 16.22 -8.17 -5.72
N THR A 39 15.55 -7.32 -6.51
CA THR A 39 15.65 -7.32 -7.98
C THR A 39 16.20 -5.98 -8.47
N SER A 40 17.29 -6.02 -9.24
CA SER A 40 17.99 -4.85 -9.78
C SER A 40 17.17 -4.02 -10.80
N GLY A 41 16.09 -4.60 -11.34
CA GLY A 41 15.29 -4.02 -12.43
C GLY A 41 14.17 -3.05 -12.04
N TRP A 42 13.92 -2.80 -10.74
CA TRP A 42 12.82 -1.89 -10.38
C TRP A 42 13.19 -0.43 -10.60
N GLN A 43 12.74 0.10 -11.73
CA GLN A 43 13.02 1.48 -12.12
C GLN A 43 12.23 2.46 -11.25
N ARG A 44 12.90 3.54 -10.83
CA ARG A 44 12.28 4.64 -10.08
C ARG A 44 11.11 5.28 -10.83
N SER A 45 11.12 5.27 -12.16
CA SER A 45 10.02 5.76 -13.01
C SER A 45 8.73 4.95 -12.81
N LEU A 46 8.83 3.63 -12.68
CA LEU A 46 7.70 2.74 -12.42
C LEU A 46 7.14 2.95 -11.01
N TYR A 47 8.02 3.08 -10.02
CA TYR A 47 7.63 3.42 -8.65
C TYR A 47 6.82 4.72 -8.61
N LYS A 48 7.31 5.80 -9.24
CA LYS A 48 6.58 7.08 -9.30
C LYS A 48 5.20 6.95 -9.93
N LYS A 49 5.06 6.14 -10.99
CA LYS A 49 3.77 5.87 -11.63
C LYS A 49 2.82 5.15 -10.67
N GLN A 50 3.31 4.15 -9.93
CA GLN A 50 2.51 3.43 -8.93
C GLN A 50 2.04 4.37 -7.82
N VAL A 51 2.94 5.16 -7.24
CA VAL A 51 2.60 6.16 -6.22
C VAL A 51 1.52 7.11 -6.73
N THR A 52 1.62 7.56 -7.98
CA THR A 52 0.62 8.46 -8.58
C THR A 52 -0.75 7.79 -8.72
N ARG A 53 -0.80 6.53 -9.20
CA ARG A 53 -2.06 5.79 -9.36
C ARG A 53 -2.73 5.48 -8.02
N LEU A 54 -1.93 5.23 -6.99
CA LEU A 54 -2.38 4.90 -5.65
C LEU A 54 -2.77 6.13 -4.81
N ARG A 55 -2.52 7.35 -5.30
CA ARG A 55 -2.78 8.59 -4.54
C ARG A 55 -4.21 8.67 -4.02
N HIS A 56 -5.20 8.35 -4.84
CA HIS A 56 -6.60 8.40 -4.42
C HIS A 56 -6.89 7.41 -3.29
N ALA A 57 -6.40 6.17 -3.37
CA ALA A 57 -6.57 5.20 -2.28
C ALA A 57 -5.85 5.68 -1.00
N ARG A 58 -4.65 6.25 -1.14
CA ARG A 58 -3.90 6.82 -0.01
C ARG A 58 -4.67 7.95 0.69
N GLU A 59 -5.28 8.84 -0.07
CA GLU A 59 -6.06 9.99 0.45
C GLU A 59 -7.34 9.55 1.18
N HIS A 60 -7.86 8.36 0.88
CA HIS A 60 -9.13 7.86 1.43
C HIS A 60 -8.91 6.67 2.39
N ALA A 61 -7.68 6.40 2.79
CA ALA A 61 -7.37 5.30 3.69
C ALA A 61 -7.79 5.65 5.10
N ASP A 62 -8.50 4.73 5.76
CA ASP A 62 -8.85 4.84 7.17
C ASP A 62 -7.60 4.65 8.05
N LEU A 63 -6.68 3.80 7.59
CA LEU A 63 -5.41 3.54 8.27
C LEU A 63 -4.24 3.56 7.29
N PHE A 64 -3.19 4.31 7.63
CA PHE A 64 -1.99 4.47 6.81
C PHE A 64 -0.73 4.06 7.57
N PHE A 65 0.15 3.32 6.91
CA PHE A 65 1.47 2.96 7.45
C PHE A 65 2.59 3.35 6.49
N ASN A 66 3.61 4.04 6.99
CA ASN A 66 4.94 3.94 6.38
C ASN A 66 5.61 2.68 6.91
N THR A 67 5.85 1.71 6.04
CA THR A 67 6.36 0.41 6.43
C THR A 67 7.88 0.34 6.48
N ASP A 68 8.61 1.41 6.18
CA ASP A 68 10.08 1.39 6.01
C ASP A 68 10.81 0.70 7.17
N ASP A 69 10.47 1.09 8.38
CA ASP A 69 11.08 0.59 9.63
C ASP A 69 10.18 -0.36 10.42
N LEU A 70 9.04 -0.76 9.85
CA LEU A 70 8.09 -1.65 10.52
C LEU A 70 8.30 -3.10 10.08
N THR A 71 8.31 -3.99 11.05
CA THR A 71 8.21 -5.43 10.79
C THR A 71 6.78 -5.84 10.47
N PRO A 72 6.57 -6.96 9.75
CA PRO A 72 5.22 -7.48 9.50
C PRO A 72 4.40 -7.73 10.78
N LYS A 73 5.06 -8.11 11.88
CA LYS A 73 4.40 -8.33 13.18
C LYS A 73 3.87 -7.03 13.79
N GLU A 74 4.64 -5.94 13.69
CA GLU A 74 4.22 -4.63 14.18
C GLU A 74 3.06 -4.08 13.35
N ILE A 75 3.12 -4.22 12.02
CA ILE A 75 2.02 -3.84 11.12
C ILE A 75 0.76 -4.61 11.50
N LEU A 76 0.85 -5.94 11.63
CA LEU A 76 -0.30 -6.78 11.99
C LEU A 76 -0.91 -6.36 13.33
N ARG A 77 -0.08 -6.16 14.36
CA ARG A 77 -0.55 -5.72 15.68
C ARG A 77 -1.29 -4.39 15.58
N ASN A 78 -0.73 -3.42 14.86
CA ASN A 78 -1.36 -2.10 14.71
C ASN A 78 -2.69 -2.18 13.96
N VAL A 79 -2.77 -3.03 12.93
CA VAL A 79 -4.01 -3.27 12.20
C VAL A 79 -5.07 -3.89 13.11
N LEU A 80 -4.73 -4.95 13.85
CA LEU A 80 -5.69 -5.60 14.76
C LEU A 80 -6.21 -4.64 15.83
N ASN A 81 -5.32 -3.87 16.46
CA ASN A 81 -5.71 -2.88 17.45
C ASN A 81 -6.68 -1.83 16.88
N TYR A 82 -6.47 -1.40 15.63
CA TYR A 82 -7.37 -0.46 14.97
C TYR A 82 -8.75 -1.08 14.72
N LEU A 83 -8.79 -2.31 14.22
CA LEU A 83 -10.04 -3.03 13.96
C LEU A 83 -10.86 -3.22 15.25
N GLU A 84 -10.21 -3.61 16.34
CA GLU A 84 -10.84 -3.77 17.66
C GLU A 84 -11.40 -2.46 18.22
N SER A 85 -10.78 -1.31 17.90
CA SER A 85 -11.29 0.00 18.34
C SER A 85 -12.43 0.57 17.50
N THR A 86 -12.73 -0.07 16.36
CA THR A 86 -13.76 0.36 15.41
C THR A 86 -15.09 -0.40 15.61
N GLU A 87 -15.10 -1.44 16.46
CA GLU A 87 -16.30 -2.12 16.99
C GLU A 87 -16.91 -1.37 18.20
#